data_AF-A0A0X3BK14-F1
#
_entry.id   AF-A0A0X3BK14-F1
#
_cell.length_a   1.000
_cell.length_b   1.000
_cell.length_c   1.000
_cell.angle_alpha   90.00
_cell.angle_beta   90.00
_cell.angle_gamma   90.00
#
_symmetry.space_group_name_H-M   'P 1'
#
loop_
_entity.id
_entity.type
_entity.pdbx_description
1 polymer ?
#
loop_
_entity_poly.entity_id
_entity_poly.type
_entity_poly.pdbx_seq_one_letter_code
_entity_poly.pdbx_strand_id
1 'polypeptide(L)' 'MGFILARAYGVVARTGLHCAPLLHRAIDGGVGSVRLSLSWFTTDEECRITARAIREIARDANSSVGSS' A
#
# COMPACT_ATOMS: atom_id res chain seq x y z
N MET A 1 -1.78 0.74 -6.82
CA MET A 1 -2.21 0.72 -5.39
C MET A 1 -2.31 2.11 -4.76
N GLY A 2 -1.21 2.89 -4.64
CA GLY A 2 -1.25 4.20 -3.96
C GLY A 2 -2.30 5.18 -4.54
N PHE A 3 -2.44 5.23 -5.86
CA PHE A 3 -3.49 6.00 -6.54
C PHE A 3 -4.91 5.56 -6.13
N ILE A 4 -5.15 4.24 -6.03
CA ILE A 4 -6.46 3.68 -5.67
C ILE A 4 -6.79 4.03 -4.21
N LEU A 5 -5.82 3.86 -3.29
CA LEU A 5 -5.97 4.23 -1.89
C LEU A 5 -6.36 5.71 -1.73
N ALA A 6 -5.67 6.60 -2.44
CA ALA A 6 -5.95 8.03 -2.36
C ALA A 6 -7.32 8.41 -2.94
N ARG A 7 -7.72 7.83 -4.08
CA ARG A 7 -8.92 8.24 -4.82
C ARG A 7 -10.20 7.57 -4.33
N ALA A 8 -10.15 6.30 -3.94
CA ALA A 8 -11.34 5.54 -3.54
C ALA A 8 -11.56 5.55 -2.03
N TYR A 9 -10.49 5.65 -1.23
CA TYR A 9 -10.57 5.50 0.24
C TYR A 9 -10.07 6.72 1.00
N GLY A 10 -9.57 7.76 0.32
CA GLY A 10 -9.00 8.95 0.97
C GLY A 10 -7.69 8.68 1.73
N VAL A 11 -7.05 7.53 1.49
CA VAL A 11 -5.82 7.14 2.20
C VAL A 11 -4.60 7.56 1.39
N VAL A 12 -3.82 8.50 1.93
CA VAL A 12 -2.58 8.96 1.29
C VAL A 12 -1.41 8.08 1.75
N ALA A 13 -0.80 7.37 0.80
CA ALA A 13 0.38 6.55 1.03
C ALA A 13 1.52 6.98 0.08
N ARG A 14 2.76 6.66 0.44
CA ARG A 14 3.90 6.85 -0.47
C ARG A 14 4.20 5.56 -1.19
N THR A 15 4.44 5.63 -2.50
CA THR A 15 4.84 4.48 -3.32
C THR A 15 6.24 4.69 -3.89
N GLY A 16 7.02 3.63 -4.00
CA GLY A 16 8.33 3.64 -4.67
C GLY A 16 9.46 3.15 -3.77
N LEU A 17 10.66 3.68 -3.98
CA LEU A 17 11.90 3.22 -3.33
C LEU A 17 12.24 3.97 -2.03
N HIS A 18 11.44 4.97 -1.63
CA HIS A 18 11.60 5.71 -0.37
C HIS A 18 13.02 6.25 -0.08
N CYS A 19 13.73 6.69 -1.13
CA CYS A 19 15.14 7.11 -1.06
C CYS A 19 16.13 6.04 -0.58
N ALA A 20 15.75 4.76 -0.60
CA ALA A 20 16.56 3.62 -0.18
C ALA A 20 16.68 2.56 -1.31
N PRO A 21 17.15 2.92 -2.52
CA PRO A 21 17.18 2.01 -3.67
C PRO A 21 18.02 0.75 -3.44
N LEU A 22 19.13 0.86 -2.70
CA LEU A 22 19.98 -0.29 -2.38
C LEU A 22 19.31 -1.27 -1.42
N LEU A 23 18.54 -0.75 -0.45
CA LEU A 23 17.78 -1.60 0.48
C LEU A 23 16.69 -2.36 -0.27
N HIS A 24 15.90 -1.66 -1.10
CA HIS A 24 14.88 -2.29 -1.94
C HIS A 24 15.49 -3.36 -2.86
N ARG A 25 16.67 -3.08 -3.44
CA ARG A 25 17.39 -4.10 -4.22
C ARG A 25 17.69 -5.38 -3.44
N ALA A 26 18.01 -5.27 -2.15
CA ALA A 26 18.30 -6.41 -1.29
C ALA A 26 17.04 -7.15 -0.80
N ILE A 27 15.92 -6.45 -0.56
CA ILE A 27 14.73 -7.05 0.10
C ILE A 27 13.60 -7.41 -0.86
N ASP A 28 13.46 -6.71 -1.98
CA ASP A 28 12.38 -6.89 -2.96
C ASP A 28 12.84 -6.86 -4.41
N GLY A 29 14.16 -6.92 -4.66
CA GLY A 29 14.72 -6.88 -6.00
C GLY A 29 14.67 -5.49 -6.67
N GLY A 30 14.33 -4.44 -5.92
CA GLY A 30 14.22 -3.07 -6.43
C GLY A 30 12.83 -2.74 -6.99
N VAL A 31 11.82 -3.56 -6.67
CA VAL A 31 10.42 -3.31 -7.03
C VAL A 31 9.86 -2.12 -6.23
N GLY A 32 10.39 -1.89 -5.02
CA GLY A 32 9.88 -0.86 -4.13
C GLY A 32 8.66 -1.30 -3.33
N SER A 33 8.10 -0.37 -2.57
CA SER A 33 6.98 -0.67 -1.68
C SER A 33 5.92 0.43 -1.65
N VAL A 34 4.80 0.11 -1.00
CA VAL A 34 3.81 1.09 -0.55
C VAL A 34 4.00 1.26 0.94
N ARG A 35 4.32 2.48 1.39
CA ARG A 35 4.59 2.80 2.79
C ARG A 35 3.49 3.68 3.38
N LEU A 36 2.90 3.18 4.47
CA LEU A 36 2.08 3.95 5.38
C LEU A 36 2.96 4.55 6.47
N SER A 37 2.69 5.79 6.87
CA SER A 37 3.47 6.49 7.88
C SER A 37 2.50 7.11 8.88
N LEU A 38 2.39 6.47 10.04
CA LEU A 38 1.51 6.90 11.13
C LEU A 38 2.18 8.03 11.92
N SER A 39 1.36 8.85 12.55
CA SER A 39 1.80 9.90 13.47
C SER A 39 1.01 9.84 14.78
N TRP A 40 1.36 10.70 15.73
CA TRP A 40 0.59 10.85 16.97
C TRP A 40 -0.89 11.19 16.74
N PHE A 41 -1.22 11.84 15.63
CA PHE A 41 -2.59 12.21 15.28
C PHE A 41 -3.35 11.09 14.57
N THR A 42 -2.68 10.01 14.18
CA THR A 42 -3.33 8.90 13.48
C THR A 42 -4.16 8.07 14.46
N THR A 43 -5.42 7.86 14.11
CA THR A 43 -6.40 7.15 14.93
C THR A 43 -6.48 5.67 14.58
N ASP A 44 -6.93 4.85 15.53
CA ASP A 44 -7.21 3.43 15.28
C ASP A 44 -8.25 3.22 14.18
N GLU A 45 -9.23 4.13 14.05
CA GLU A 45 -10.24 3.99 13.00
C GLU A 45 -9.64 4.24 11.62
N GLU A 46 -8.76 5.23 11.44
CA GLU A 46 -8.02 5.42 10.19
C GLU A 46 -7.18 4.19 9.84
N CYS A 47 -6.54 3.56 10.83
CA CYS A 47 -5.82 2.30 10.65
C CYS A 47 -6.74 1.17 10.18
N ARG A 48 -7.92 1.02 10.79
CA ARG A 48 -8.92 0.01 10.40
C ARG A 48 -9.47 0.25 9.00
N ILE A 49 -9.81 1.50 8.66
CA ILE A 49 -10.24 1.89 7.30
C ILE A 49 -9.17 1.52 6.28
N THR A 50 -7.92 1.89 6.56
CA THR A 50 -6.78 1.61 5.68
C THR A 50 -6.57 0.10 5.50
N ALA A 51 -6.61 -0.68 6.58
CA ALA A 51 -6.46 -2.13 6.53
C ALA A 51 -7.59 -2.81 5.74
N ARG A 52 -8.85 -2.35 5.90
CA ARG A 52 -9.99 -2.84 5.11
C ARG A 52 -9.80 -2.55 3.62
N ALA A 53 -9.41 -1.32 3.27
CA ALA A 53 -9.15 -0.91 1.88
C ALA A 53 -8.05 -1.76 1.23
N ILE A 54 -6.92 -1.98 1.91
CA ILE A 54 -5.83 -2.83 1.41
C ILE A 54 -6.33 -4.26 1.15
N ARG A 55 -7.12 -4.83 2.07
CA ARG A 55 -7.67 -6.19 1.92
C ARG A 55 -8.69 -6.31 0.78
N GLU A 56 -9.42 -5.25 0.49
CA GLU A 56 -10.34 -5.19 -0.64
C GLU A 56 -9.57 -5.16 -1.97
N ILE A 57 -8.63 -4.21 -2.10
CA ILE A 57 -7.76 -4.09 -3.28
C ILE A 57 -7.00 -5.40 -3.54
N ALA A 58 -6.47 -6.04 -2.50
CA ALA A 58 -5.74 -7.30 -2.64
C ALA A 58 -6.63 -8.45 -3.13
N ARG A 59 -7.89 -8.51 -2.69
CA ARG A 59 -8.86 -9.51 -3.17
C ARG A 59 -9.16 -9.30 -4.65
N ASP A 60 -9.44 -8.07 -5.05
CA ASP A 60 -9.78 -7.75 -6.44
C ASP A 60 -8.59 -7.95 -7.39
N ALA A 61 -7.37 -7.63 -6.94
CA ALA A 61 -6.15 -7.88 -7.71
C ALA A 61 -5.85 -9.37 -7.90
N ASN A 62 -6.31 -10.24 -7.00
CA ASN A 62 -6.11 -11.68 -7.10
C ASN A 62 -7.14 -12.35 -8.03
N SER A 63 -8.32 -11.73 -8.21
CA SER A 63 -9.38 -12.21 -9.11
C SER A 63 -8.95 -12.25 -10.59
N SER A 64 -7.98 -11.43 -10.98
CA SER A 64 -7.44 -11.38 -12.35
C SER A 64 -6.29 -12.37 -12.61
N VAL A 65 -5.84 -13.12 -11.60
CA VAL A 65 -4.74 -14.10 -11.71
C VAL A 65 -5.24 -15.55 -11.67
N GLY A 66 -6.55 -15.76 -11.42
CA GLY A 66 -7.17 -17.10 -11.37
C GLY A 66 -7.84 -17.58 -12.66
N SER A 67 -7.69 -16.86 -13.79
CA SER A 67 -8.21 -17.26 -15.11
C SER A 67 -7.06 -17.70 -16.01
N SER A 68 -6.40 -18.80 -15.65
CA SER A 68 -5.46 -19.54 -16.51
C SER A 68 -5.41 -20.99 -16.05
#